data_AF-A0A832MTS4-F1
#
_entry.id   AF-A0A832MTS4-F1
#
_cell.length_a   1.000
_cell.length_b   1.000
_cell.length_c   1.000
_cell.angle_alpha   90.00
_cell.angle_beta   90.00
_cell.angle_gamma   90.00
#
_symmetry.space_group_name_H-M   'P 1'
#
loop_
_entity.id
_entity.type
_entity.pdbx_description
1 polymer ?
#
loop_
_entity_poly.entity_id
_entity_poly.type
_entity_poly.pdbx_seq_one_letter_code
_entity_poly.pdbx_strand_id
1 'polypeptide(L)'
;MEPNEQHEIYEKARKRVKQKKRVYYHFVLFLIGSVFLIVLNIFFKVGSQFGEWFKFAIAVWLFIWILHFINVFITHRFFGKEWERKETEKLIEKHLDKSEELERNLIKKGIITPNDKLPESEKKNQGL
;
A
#
# COMPACT_ATOMS: atom_id res chain seq x y z
N MET A 1 22.32 12.02 17.26
CA MET A 1 21.21 11.55 16.42
C MET A 1 21.83 10.96 15.17
N GLU A 2 21.76 9.64 15.00
CA GLU A 2 22.49 8.87 14.00
C GLU A 2 21.96 9.12 12.56
N PRO A 3 22.83 9.24 11.52
CA PRO A 3 22.42 9.52 10.14
C PRO A 3 21.48 8.48 9.50
N ASN A 4 21.47 7.24 10.02
CA ASN A 4 20.70 6.13 9.45
C ASN A 4 19.19 6.22 9.71
N GLU A 5 18.77 6.82 10.82
CA GLU A 5 17.33 6.94 11.14
C GLU A 5 16.58 7.86 10.16
N GLN A 6 17.24 8.90 9.65
CA GLN A 6 16.63 9.81 8.68
C GLN A 6 16.44 9.15 7.30
N HIS A 7 17.34 8.24 6.92
CA HIS A 7 17.23 7.50 5.66
C HIS A 7 16.01 6.58 5.65
N GLU A 8 15.74 5.89 6.76
CA GLU A 8 14.55 5.03 6.87
C GLU A 8 13.24 5.81 6.84
N ILE A 9 13.18 6.96 7.52
CA ILE A 9 11.98 7.81 7.54
C ILE A 9 11.72 8.36 6.12
N TYR A 10 12.78 8.73 5.39
CA TYR A 10 12.69 9.21 4.02
C TYR A 10 12.25 8.11 3.04
N GLU A 11 12.80 6.90 3.16
CA GLU A 11 12.39 5.69 2.43
C GLU A 11 10.89 5.39 2.66
N LYS A 12 10.45 5.41 3.92
CA LYS A 12 9.04 5.20 4.31
C LYS A 12 8.13 6.26 3.70
N ALA A 13 8.50 7.54 3.74
CA ALA A 13 7.75 8.63 3.12
C ALA A 13 7.68 8.49 1.59
N ARG A 14 8.79 8.11 0.94
CA ARG A 14 8.88 7.92 -0.52
C ARG A 14 8.01 6.77 -1.02
N LYS A 15 7.94 5.66 -0.28
CA LYS A 15 7.03 4.54 -0.57
C LYS A 15 5.56 4.98 -0.53
N ARG A 16 5.18 5.89 0.37
CA ARG A 16 3.81 6.42 0.42
C ARG A 16 3.43 7.23 -0.83
N VAL A 17 4.36 7.98 -1.41
CA VAL A 17 4.14 8.79 -2.62
C VAL A 17 4.08 7.93 -3.88
N LYS A 18 4.93 6.90 -4.01
CA LYS A 18 4.92 5.97 -5.16
C LYS A 18 3.59 5.22 -5.31
N GLN A 19 2.96 4.82 -4.20
CA GLN A 19 1.66 4.15 -4.27
C GLN A 19 0.55 5.06 -4.80
N LYS A 20 0.56 6.36 -4.45
CA LYS A 20 -0.42 7.34 -4.98
C LYS A 20 -0.26 7.54 -6.50
N LYS A 21 0.98 7.54 -7.01
CA LYS A 21 1.28 7.72 -8.44
C LYS A 21 0.76 6.57 -9.32
N ARG A 22 0.77 5.33 -8.82
CA ARG A 22 0.28 4.17 -9.60
C ARG A 22 -1.21 4.29 -9.91
N VAL A 23 -2.03 4.73 -8.95
CA VAL A 23 -3.48 4.91 -9.14
C VAL A 23 -3.79 5.96 -10.22
N TYR A 24 -3.04 7.07 -10.22
CA TYR A 24 -3.20 8.13 -11.22
C TYR A 24 -2.93 7.65 -12.64
N TYR A 25 -1.90 6.84 -12.86
CA TYR A 25 -1.58 6.32 -14.18
C TYR A 25 -2.72 5.44 -14.74
N HIS A 26 -3.29 4.57 -13.90
CA HIS A 26 -4.41 3.71 -14.30
C HIS A 26 -5.67 4.53 -14.60
N PHE A 27 -5.95 5.56 -13.80
CA PHE A 27 -7.09 6.47 -14.04
C PHE A 27 -6.96 7.22 -15.37
N VAL A 28 -5.76 7.76 -15.66
CA VAL A 28 -5.50 8.51 -16.89
C VAL A 28 -5.53 7.60 -18.12
N LEU A 29 -4.91 6.42 -18.07
CA LEU A 29 -4.95 5.44 -19.16
C LEU A 29 -6.39 4.98 -19.44
N PHE A 30 -7.20 4.77 -18.39
CA PHE A 30 -8.60 4.41 -18.53
C PHE A 30 -9.43 5.52 -19.20
N LEU A 31 -9.25 6.78 -18.78
CA LEU A 31 -9.89 7.94 -19.40
C LEU A 31 -9.57 8.02 -20.89
N ILE A 32 -8.30 7.83 -21.26
CA ILE A 32 -7.85 7.81 -22.66
C ILE A 32 -8.51 6.65 -23.43
N GLY A 33 -8.55 5.44 -22.86
CA GLY A 33 -9.19 4.28 -23.49
C GLY A 33 -10.70 4.45 -23.68
N SER A 34 -11.39 5.05 -22.71
CA SER A 34 -12.83 5.35 -22.80
C SER A 34 -13.11 6.38 -23.90
N VAL A 35 -12.34 7.46 -23.96
CA VAL A 35 -12.45 8.47 -25.03
C VAL A 35 -12.12 7.86 -26.39
N PHE A 36 -11.09 7.01 -26.48
CA PHE A 36 -10.72 6.32 -27.72
C PHE A 36 -11.87 5.48 -28.29
N LEU A 37 -12.61 4.75 -27.45
CA LEU A 37 -13.78 3.98 -27.91
C LEU A 37 -14.95 4.85 -28.37
N ILE A 38 -15.20 5.97 -27.70
CA ILE A 38 -16.24 6.93 -28.11
C ILE A 38 -15.87 7.52 -29.49
N VAL A 39 -14.60 7.88 -29.68
CA VAL A 39 -14.10 8.38 -30.97
C VAL A 39 -14.22 7.30 -32.03
N LEU A 40 -13.86 6.05 -31.73
CA LEU A 40 -14.02 4.92 -32.66
C LEU A 40 -15.49 4.72 -33.05
N ASN A 41 -16.42 4.80 -32.10
CA ASN A 41 -17.87 4.71 -32.39
C ASN A 41 -18.33 5.80 -33.37
N ILE A 42 -17.92 7.04 -33.14
CA ILE A 42 -18.31 8.20 -33.96
C ILE A 42 -17.67 8.14 -35.35
N PHE A 43 -16.38 7.78 -35.44
CA PHE A 43 -15.64 7.73 -36.71
C PHE A 43 -16.04 6.56 -37.57
N PHE A 44 -16.20 5.37 -36.98
CA PHE A 44 -16.44 4.19 -37.80
C PHE A 44 -17.86 4.19 -38.37
N LYS A 45 -18.89 4.69 -37.68
CA LYS A 45 -20.29 4.67 -38.18
C LYS A 45 -20.67 3.34 -38.88
N VAL A 46 -20.04 2.23 -38.48
CA VAL A 46 -20.18 0.92 -39.13
C VAL A 46 -21.39 0.22 -38.52
N GLY A 47 -22.56 0.81 -38.73
CA GLY A 47 -23.85 0.21 -38.35
C GLY A 47 -24.55 -0.48 -39.51
N SER A 48 -24.16 -0.22 -40.77
CA SER A 48 -24.97 -0.61 -41.93
C SER A 48 -24.45 -1.81 -42.74
N GLN A 49 -23.18 -2.23 -42.58
CA GLN A 49 -22.57 -3.19 -43.51
C GLN A 49 -21.98 -4.46 -42.89
N PHE A 50 -21.67 -4.49 -41.58
CA PHE A 50 -20.95 -5.60 -40.95
C PHE A 50 -21.61 -6.20 -39.69
N GLY A 51 -22.90 -5.93 -39.47
CA GLY A 51 -23.64 -6.47 -38.33
C GLY A 51 -23.21 -5.87 -36.98
N GLU A 52 -23.81 -6.34 -35.89
CA GLU A 52 -23.68 -5.72 -34.57
C GLU A 52 -22.39 -6.10 -33.81
N TRP A 53 -21.26 -6.23 -34.51
CA TRP A 53 -19.95 -6.56 -33.92
C TRP A 53 -19.52 -5.56 -32.82
N PHE A 54 -20.01 -4.33 -32.90
CA PHE A 54 -19.85 -3.30 -31.88
C PHE A 54 -20.38 -3.74 -30.50
N LYS A 55 -21.45 -4.54 -30.43
CA LYS A 55 -21.98 -5.07 -29.16
C LYS A 55 -20.97 -5.97 -28.46
N PHE A 56 -20.22 -6.77 -29.22
CA PHE A 56 -19.17 -7.61 -28.65
C PHE A 56 -17.94 -6.79 -28.25
N ALA A 57 -17.56 -5.80 -29.05
CA ALA A 57 -16.45 -4.90 -28.72
C ALA A 57 -16.72 -4.11 -27.42
N ILE A 58 -17.92 -3.54 -27.26
CA ILE A 58 -18.28 -2.81 -26.05
C ILE A 58 -18.43 -3.76 -24.85
N ALA A 59 -18.97 -4.98 -25.04
CA ALA A 59 -19.11 -5.97 -23.98
C ALA A 59 -17.75 -6.44 -23.44
N VAL A 60 -16.80 -6.76 -24.32
CA VAL A 60 -15.43 -7.15 -23.93
C VAL A 60 -14.73 -5.99 -23.22
N TRP A 61 -14.88 -4.77 -23.73
CA TRP A 61 -14.27 -3.60 -23.08
C TRP A 61 -14.86 -3.31 -21.70
N LEU A 62 -16.18 -3.38 -21.55
CA LEU A 62 -16.86 -3.25 -20.26
C LEU A 62 -16.42 -4.34 -19.28
N PHE A 63 -16.24 -5.57 -19.75
CA PHE A 63 -15.79 -6.68 -18.92
C PHE A 63 -14.37 -6.45 -18.37
N ILE A 64 -13.43 -6.04 -19.24
CA ILE A 64 -12.07 -5.67 -18.84
C ILE A 64 -12.10 -4.50 -17.84
N TRP A 65 -12.99 -3.52 -18.08
CA TRP A 65 -13.14 -2.39 -17.18
C TRP A 65 -13.63 -2.79 -15.78
N ILE A 66 -14.64 -3.65 -15.68
CA ILE A 66 -15.19 -4.12 -14.41
C ILE A 66 -14.12 -4.89 -13.63
N LEU A 67 -13.39 -5.80 -14.28
CA LEU A 67 -12.27 -6.53 -13.64
C LEU A 67 -11.19 -5.58 -13.14
N HIS A 68 -10.86 -4.56 -13.93
CA HIS A 68 -9.86 -3.55 -13.55
C HIS A 68 -10.33 -2.70 -12.36
N PHE A 69 -11.61 -2.30 -12.35
CA PHE A 69 -12.21 -1.53 -11.26
C PHE A 69 -12.20 -2.32 -9.95
N ILE A 70 -12.64 -3.59 -9.98
CA ILE A 70 -12.62 -4.49 -8.81
C ILE A 70 -11.18 -4.62 -8.29
N ASN A 71 -10.21 -4.93 -9.16
CA ASN A 71 -8.82 -5.11 -8.75
C ASN A 71 -8.20 -3.83 -8.17
N VAL A 72 -8.40 -2.67 -8.81
CA VAL A 72 -7.84 -1.41 -8.30
C VAL A 72 -8.55 -0.95 -7.04
N PHE A 73 -9.87 -1.09 -6.93
CA PHE A 73 -10.63 -0.56 -5.79
C PHE A 73 -10.52 -1.46 -4.54
N ILE A 74 -10.61 -2.78 -4.71
CA ILE A 74 -10.53 -3.75 -3.60
C ILE A 74 -9.07 -3.98 -3.18
N THR A 75 -8.16 -4.25 -4.12
CA THR A 75 -6.77 -4.58 -3.77
C THR A 75 -5.99 -3.37 -3.23
N HIS A 76 -6.25 -2.16 -3.73
CA HIS A 76 -5.50 -0.97 -3.31
C HIS A 76 -5.92 -0.44 -1.92
N ARG A 77 -7.20 -0.53 -1.56
CA ARG A 77 -7.70 0.01 -0.28
C ARG A 77 -7.65 -1.00 0.86
N PHE A 78 -7.83 -2.30 0.57
CA PHE A 78 -8.04 -3.30 1.62
C PHE A 78 -6.78 -4.12 1.98
N PHE A 79 -5.91 -4.44 1.01
CA PHE A 79 -4.85 -5.44 1.25
C PHE A 79 -3.46 -4.86 1.57
N GLY A 80 -3.10 -3.72 0.99
CA GLY A 80 -1.68 -3.35 0.93
C GLY A 80 -1.11 -2.60 2.14
N LYS A 81 -1.87 -1.67 2.74
CA LYS A 81 -1.26 -0.64 3.61
C LYS A 81 -1.78 -0.62 5.02
N GLU A 82 -3.10 -0.71 5.18
CA GLU A 82 -3.73 -0.70 6.49
C GLU A 82 -3.49 -2.03 7.23
N TRP A 83 -3.52 -3.15 6.50
CA TRP A 83 -3.18 -4.47 7.03
C TRP A 83 -1.69 -4.57 7.37
N GLU A 84 -0.79 -4.19 6.44
CA GLU A 84 0.66 -4.21 6.65
C GLU A 84 1.06 -3.35 7.86
N ARG A 85 0.47 -2.16 8.00
CA ARG A 85 0.69 -1.28 9.16
C ARG A 85 0.23 -1.94 10.47
N LYS A 86 -1.00 -2.49 10.51
CA LYS A 86 -1.53 -3.13 11.72
C LYS A 86 -0.71 -4.36 12.13
N GLU A 87 -0.28 -5.18 11.18
CA GLU A 87 0.53 -6.36 11.47
C GLU A 87 1.94 -5.96 11.94
N THR A 88 2.51 -4.91 11.35
CA THR A 88 3.83 -4.37 11.73
C THR A 88 3.80 -3.75 13.13
N GLU A 89 2.80 -2.94 13.45
CA GLU A 89 2.60 -2.38 14.80
C GLU A 89 2.49 -3.50 15.85
N LYS A 90 1.70 -4.54 15.55
CA LYS A 90 1.54 -5.71 16.42
C LYS A 90 2.83 -6.53 16.56
N LEU A 91 3.64 -6.65 15.51
CA LEU A 91 4.92 -7.34 15.58
C LEU A 91 5.93 -6.57 16.44
N ILE A 92 6.03 -5.25 16.21
CA ILE A 92 6.92 -4.37 16.97
C ILE A 92 6.57 -4.40 18.47
N GLU A 93 5.28 -4.32 18.81
CA GLU A 93 4.80 -4.43 20.18
C GLU A 93 5.26 -5.74 20.86
N LYS A 94 5.13 -6.88 20.17
CA LYS A 94 5.60 -8.18 20.69
C LYS A 94 7.12 -8.23 20.86
N HIS A 95 7.88 -7.63 19.96
CA HIS A 95 9.33 -7.58 20.06
C HIS A 95 9.76 -6.73 21.26
N LEU A 96 9.12 -5.58 21.47
CA LEU A 96 9.38 -4.68 22.60
C LEU A 96 9.05 -5.32 23.95
N ASP A 97 7.93 -6.06 24.05
CA ASP A 97 7.57 -6.77 25.28
C ASP A 97 8.58 -7.86 25.62
N LYS A 98 9.04 -8.61 24.61
CA LYS A 98 10.01 -9.68 24.80
C LYS A 98 11.41 -9.16 25.15
N SER A 99 11.84 -8.04 24.57
CA SER A 99 13.11 -7.41 24.94
C SER A 99 13.07 -6.90 26.38
N GLU A 100 11.95 -6.29 26.81
CA GLU A 100 11.78 -5.84 28.19
C GLU A 100 11.83 -7.03 29.18
N GLU A 101 11.21 -8.16 28.84
CA GLU A 101 11.29 -9.37 29.67
C GLU A 101 12.70 -9.93 29.77
N LEU A 102 13.44 -9.98 28.66
CA LEU A 102 14.84 -10.44 28.66
C LEU A 102 15.72 -9.50 29.49
N GLU A 103 15.57 -8.19 29.34
CA GLU A 103 16.28 -7.18 30.14
C GLU A 103 16.02 -7.37 31.64
N ARG A 104 14.76 -7.51 32.05
CA ARG A 104 14.41 -7.76 33.46
C ARG A 104 15.08 -9.03 34.00
N ASN A 105 15.12 -10.10 33.21
CA ASN A 105 15.78 -11.35 33.59
C ASN A 105 17.31 -11.20 33.71
N LEU A 106 17.95 -10.42 32.83
CA LEU A 106 19.39 -10.16 32.89
C LEU A 106 19.77 -9.30 34.10
N ILE A 107 18.97 -8.27 34.43
CA ILE A 107 19.14 -7.46 35.65
C ILE A 107 18.99 -8.33 36.90
N LYS A 108 17.97 -9.20 36.95
CA LYS A 108 17.74 -10.11 38.08
C LYS A 108 18.90 -11.09 38.29
N LYS A 109 19.57 -11.50 37.21
CA LYS A 109 20.76 -12.37 37.24
C LYS A 109 22.07 -11.60 37.52
N GLY A 110 22.03 -10.27 37.61
CA GLY A 110 23.20 -9.44 37.87
C GLY A 110 24.19 -9.34 36.70
N ILE A 111 23.74 -9.63 35.46
CA ILE A 111 24.60 -9.59 34.26
C ILE A 111 24.73 -8.17 33.71
N ILE A 112 23.69 -7.35 33.86
CA ILE A 112 23.62 -5.95 33.41
C ILE A 112 23.08 -5.06 34.52
N THR A 113 23.47 -3.78 34.54
CA THR A 113 22.99 -2.81 35.54
C THR A 113 21.80 -2.01 35.02
N PRO A 114 20.92 -1.46 35.88
CA PRO A 114 19.80 -0.62 35.45
C PRO A 114 20.21 0.66 34.70
N ASN A 115 21.49 1.03 34.70
CA ASN A 115 22.02 2.18 33.96
C ASN A 115 22.42 1.81 32.51
N ASP A 116 22.52 0.51 32.20
CA ASP A 116 22.80 -0.01 30.85
C ASP A 116 21.53 -0.17 30.02
N LYS A 117 20.40 0.38 30.47
CA LYS A 117 19.10 0.27 29.80
C LYS A 117 19.18 0.82 28.39
N LEU A 118 18.63 0.06 27.44
CA LEU A 118 18.54 0.50 26.06
C LEU A 118 17.57 1.69 25.95
N PRO A 119 17.90 2.74 25.17
CA PRO A 119 17.08 3.93 25.03
C PRO A 119 15.67 3.67 24.46
N GLU A 120 15.45 2.51 23.85
CA GLU A 120 14.14 2.07 23.36
C GLU A 120 13.17 1.66 24.48
N SER A 121 13.67 1.06 25.58
CA SER A 121 12.83 0.63 26.71
C SER A 121 12.39 1.80 27.58
N GLU A 122 13.18 2.89 27.63
CA GLU A 122 12.77 4.14 28.29
C GLU A 122 11.67 4.87 27.50
N LYS A 123 11.76 4.92 26.17
CA LYS A 123 10.76 5.59 25.32
C LYS A 123 9.36 4.96 25.44
N LYS A 124 9.27 3.64 25.64
CA LYS A 124 7.99 2.94 25.89
C LYS A 124 7.35 3.38 27.22
N ASN A 125 8.15 3.58 28.26
CA ASN A 125 7.67 3.98 29.58
C ASN A 125 7.29 5.47 29.68
N GLN A 126 7.81 6.32 28.78
CA GLN A 126 7.49 7.75 28.71
C GLN A 126 6.29 8.07 27.78
N GLY A 127 5.83 7.09 27.01
CA GLY A 127 4.77 7.25 26.00
C GLY A 127 3.37 6.83 26.44
N LEU A 128 3.12 6.63 27.75
CA LEU A 128 1.82 6.34 28.34
C LEU A 128 1.39 7.43 29.32
#